data_AF-A0A7H0GUB0-F1
#
_entry.id   AF-A0A7H0GUB0-F1
#
_cell.length_a   1.000
_cell.length_b   1.000
_cell.length_c   1.000
_cell.angle_alpha   90.00
_cell.angle_beta   90.00
_cell.angle_gamma   90.00
#
_symmetry.space_group_name_H-M   'P 1'
#
loop_
_entity.id
_entity.type
_entity.pdbx_description
1 polymer ?
#
loop_
_entity_poly.entity_id
_entity_poly.type
_entity_poly.pdbx_seq_one_letter_code
_entity_poly.pdbx_strand_id
1 'polypeptide(L)'
;MDRVKELGGNSIRLYTTNYADAIMDKAQEQGLTVMLGLWMKPEYEDFDYYDRKAVALQNDEIRRQVLRFRNHPALLMWNVGNELDNHTNNPRAFQILNDVVKMIHELDPYHPVTTTMTSSLHMVTAVERFCPDLDVLTVNVFSQLGHIRSHLVGNGWSGPYIVGEFGARGWWTGEAPKPNGGRPWTKAATGKLSTSEPDTRKQW
;
A
#
# COMPACT_ATOMS: atom_id res chain seq x y z
N MET A 1 -2.64 11.66 -16.88
CA MET A 1 -3.58 10.59 -16.47
C MET A 1 -4.24 9.94 -17.69
N ASP A 2 -4.27 10.60 -18.85
CA ASP A 2 -4.84 10.07 -20.10
C ASP A 2 -4.32 8.68 -20.44
N ARG A 3 -3.00 8.47 -20.29
CA ARG A 3 -2.38 7.17 -20.54
C ARG A 3 -2.88 6.04 -19.65
N VAL A 4 -3.25 6.33 -18.39
CA VAL A 4 -3.84 5.33 -17.48
C VAL A 4 -5.17 4.84 -18.04
N LYS A 5 -6.03 5.79 -18.44
CA LYS A 5 -7.33 5.50 -19.01
C LYS A 5 -7.23 4.78 -20.37
N GLU A 6 -6.34 5.24 -21.24
CA GLU A 6 -6.07 4.59 -22.54
C GLU A 6 -5.65 3.12 -22.40
N LEU A 7 -4.96 2.79 -21.31
CA LEU A 7 -4.50 1.43 -21.02
C LEU A 7 -5.52 0.61 -20.20
N GLY A 8 -6.73 1.13 -19.98
CA GLY A 8 -7.81 0.45 -19.25
C GLY A 8 -7.71 0.53 -17.73
N GLY A 9 -6.82 1.36 -17.18
CA GLY A 9 -6.78 1.65 -15.75
C GLY A 9 -7.98 2.50 -15.32
N ASN A 10 -8.50 2.24 -14.12
CA ASN A 10 -9.68 2.90 -13.55
C ASN A 10 -9.41 3.61 -12.21
N SER A 11 -8.21 3.45 -11.64
CA SER A 11 -7.83 4.00 -10.34
C SER A 11 -6.37 4.38 -10.29
N ILE A 12 -6.02 5.33 -9.41
CA ILE A 12 -4.64 5.69 -9.05
C ILE A 12 -4.45 5.69 -7.53
N ARG A 13 -3.20 5.51 -7.08
CA ARG A 13 -2.80 5.59 -5.67
C ARG A 13 -1.94 6.82 -5.43
N LEU A 14 -2.21 7.55 -4.35
CA LEU A 14 -1.37 8.63 -3.84
C LEU A 14 -0.85 8.25 -2.45
N TYR A 15 0.35 8.69 -2.10
CA TYR A 15 0.93 8.44 -0.77
C TYR A 15 0.57 9.51 0.25
N THR A 16 0.26 10.73 -0.20
CA THR A 16 0.03 11.89 0.66
C THR A 16 -1.00 12.84 0.04
N THR A 17 -1.47 13.79 0.83
CA THR A 17 -2.39 14.85 0.38
C THR A 17 -1.71 16.08 -0.21
N ASN A 18 -0.38 16.18 -0.20
CA ASN A 18 0.36 17.43 -0.51
C ASN A 18 0.06 18.02 -1.89
N TYR A 19 -0.34 17.20 -2.86
CA TYR A 19 -0.72 17.62 -4.22
C TYR A 19 -2.06 17.02 -4.65
N ALA A 20 -2.88 16.59 -3.68
CA ALA A 20 -4.06 15.79 -3.97
C ALA A 20 -5.14 16.58 -4.70
N ASP A 21 -5.33 17.89 -4.45
CA ASP A 21 -6.43 18.66 -5.08
C ASP A 21 -6.43 18.55 -6.61
N ALA A 22 -5.35 19.01 -7.26
CA ALA A 22 -5.27 19.00 -8.72
C ALA A 22 -5.27 17.57 -9.31
N ILE A 23 -4.74 16.60 -8.56
CA ILE A 23 -4.69 15.21 -8.99
C ILE A 23 -6.09 14.58 -8.89
N MET A 24 -6.83 14.82 -7.82
CA MET A 24 -8.17 14.28 -7.61
C MET A 24 -9.19 14.95 -8.55
N ASP A 25 -9.09 16.26 -8.77
CA ASP A 25 -9.88 16.96 -9.79
C ASP A 25 -9.64 16.33 -11.18
N LYS A 26 -8.36 16.09 -11.52
CA LYS A 26 -8.02 15.48 -12.80
C LYS A 26 -8.51 14.03 -12.92
N ALA A 27 -8.46 13.27 -11.82
CA ALA A 27 -8.99 11.93 -11.79
C ALA A 27 -10.51 11.94 -12.03
N GLN A 28 -11.23 12.85 -11.37
CA GLN A 28 -12.68 13.03 -11.55
C GLN A 28 -13.03 13.39 -12.99
N GLU A 29 -12.35 14.37 -13.60
CA GLU A 29 -12.54 14.76 -15.01
C GLU A 29 -12.42 13.56 -15.96
N GLN A 30 -11.56 12.60 -15.61
CA GLN A 30 -11.29 11.44 -16.43
C GLN A 30 -12.13 10.20 -16.08
N GLY A 31 -12.97 10.29 -15.04
CA GLY A 31 -13.73 9.15 -14.53
C GLY A 31 -12.86 8.09 -13.85
N LEU A 32 -11.69 8.50 -13.34
CA LEU A 32 -10.80 7.68 -12.53
C LEU A 32 -11.12 7.88 -11.05
N THR A 33 -10.80 6.88 -10.25
CA THR A 33 -10.92 6.93 -8.79
C THR A 33 -9.54 6.96 -8.12
N VAL A 34 -9.49 7.37 -6.85
CA VAL A 34 -8.25 7.63 -6.12
C VAL A 34 -8.25 6.90 -4.79
N MET A 35 -7.25 6.05 -4.57
CA MET A 35 -6.85 5.62 -3.24
C MET A 35 -5.94 6.69 -2.66
N LEU A 36 -6.46 7.49 -1.73
CA LEU A 36 -5.77 8.66 -1.19
C LEU A 36 -4.97 8.30 0.06
N GLY A 37 -3.66 8.53 0.00
CA GLY A 37 -2.75 8.27 1.11
C GLY A 37 -2.80 9.36 2.18
N LEU A 38 -2.90 8.91 3.43
CA LEU A 38 -2.78 9.71 4.64
C LEU A 38 -1.44 9.34 5.29
N TRP A 39 -0.50 10.28 5.37
CA TRP A 39 0.85 10.00 5.85
C TRP A 39 0.85 9.82 7.37
N MET A 40 0.79 8.56 7.80
CA MET A 40 1.08 8.14 9.17
C MET A 40 2.56 7.80 9.25
N LYS A 41 3.32 8.52 10.09
CA LYS A 41 4.78 8.45 10.09
C LYS A 41 5.28 7.08 10.54
N PRO A 42 6.12 6.40 9.76
CA PRO A 42 6.73 5.15 10.20
C PRO A 42 7.87 5.41 11.20
N GLU A 43 8.21 4.42 12.02
CA GLU A 43 9.24 4.57 13.06
C GLU A 43 10.65 4.79 12.51
N TYR A 44 10.92 4.34 11.28
CA TYR A 44 12.21 4.59 10.62
C TYR A 44 12.44 6.08 10.29
N GLU A 45 11.42 6.95 10.45
CA GLU A 45 11.54 8.41 10.41
C GLU A 45 11.65 9.03 11.82
N ASP A 46 12.23 8.29 12.77
CA ASP A 46 12.44 8.70 14.17
C ASP A 46 11.14 9.07 14.91
N PHE A 47 10.01 8.47 14.52
CA PHE A 47 8.72 8.70 15.16
C PHE A 47 8.47 7.72 16.32
N ASP A 48 8.26 8.24 17.54
CA ASP A 48 7.95 7.43 18.73
C ASP A 48 6.43 7.33 18.97
N TYR A 49 5.89 6.12 18.77
CA TYR A 49 4.47 5.83 19.02
C TYR A 49 4.05 5.78 20.50
N TYR A 50 5.00 5.92 21.43
CA TYR A 50 4.75 6.10 22.85
C TYR A 50 4.72 7.59 23.27
N ASP A 51 5.19 8.51 22.43
CA ASP A 51 4.98 9.95 22.65
C ASP A 51 3.54 10.32 22.30
N ARG A 52 2.71 10.40 23.36
CA ARG A 52 1.30 10.76 23.25
C ARG A 52 1.07 12.13 22.60
N LYS A 53 1.97 13.09 22.74
CA LYS A 53 1.81 14.42 22.13
C LYS A 53 2.08 14.34 20.63
N ALA A 54 3.16 13.67 20.22
CA ALA A 54 3.49 13.47 18.82
C ALA A 54 2.37 12.68 18.10
N VAL A 55 1.88 11.60 18.71
CA VAL A 55 0.76 10.81 18.20
C VAL A 55 -0.51 11.65 18.05
N ALA A 56 -0.86 12.45 19.06
CA ALA A 56 -2.05 13.31 19.00
C ALA A 56 -1.96 14.34 17.86
N LEU A 57 -0.79 14.98 17.68
CA LEU A 57 -0.57 15.95 16.60
C LEU A 57 -0.68 15.30 15.21
N GLN A 58 -0.12 14.09 15.04
CA GLN A 58 -0.26 13.34 13.80
C GLN A 58 -1.72 12.98 13.51
N ASN A 59 -2.44 12.43 14.49
CA ASN A 59 -3.82 12.01 14.30
C ASN A 59 -4.74 13.20 14.00
N ASP A 60 -4.49 14.37 14.60
CA ASP A 60 -5.21 15.61 14.31
C ASP A 60 -4.93 16.14 12.89
N GLU A 61 -3.69 15.99 12.40
CA GLU A 61 -3.37 16.32 11.01
C GLU A 61 -4.07 15.38 10.03
N ILE A 62 -4.07 14.07 10.29
CA ILE A 62 -4.81 13.09 9.49
C ILE A 62 -6.31 13.41 9.51
N ARG A 63 -6.88 13.75 10.68
CA ARG A 63 -8.28 14.18 10.81
C ARG A 63 -8.62 15.38 9.92
N ARG A 64 -7.76 16.40 9.88
CA ARG A 64 -7.95 17.56 8.98
C ARG A 64 -7.97 17.15 7.51
N GLN A 65 -7.07 16.26 7.11
CA GLN A 65 -7.00 15.74 5.74
C GLN A 65 -8.27 14.96 5.37
N VAL A 66 -8.76 14.10 6.27
CA VAL A 66 -10.01 13.34 6.07
C VAL A 66 -11.20 14.27 5.89
N LEU A 67 -11.39 15.24 6.79
CA LEU A 67 -12.48 16.21 6.69
C LEU A 67 -12.45 17.01 5.38
N ARG A 68 -11.26 17.28 4.85
CA ARG A 68 -11.07 18.02 3.61
C ARG A 68 -11.45 17.19 2.37
N PHE A 69 -11.00 15.94 2.29
CA PHE A 69 -11.13 15.14 1.06
C PHE A 69 -12.29 14.12 1.07
N ARG A 70 -12.95 13.84 2.20
CA ARG A 70 -14.03 12.83 2.31
C ARG A 70 -15.20 12.98 1.34
N ASN A 71 -15.46 14.21 0.86
CA ASN A 71 -16.55 14.49 -0.06
C ASN A 71 -16.09 14.61 -1.53
N HIS A 72 -14.81 14.36 -1.82
CA HIS A 72 -14.30 14.48 -3.17
C HIS A 72 -14.82 13.31 -4.04
N PRO A 73 -15.50 13.56 -5.18
CA PRO A 73 -16.16 12.49 -5.96
C PRO A 73 -15.22 11.40 -6.50
N ALA A 74 -13.96 11.73 -6.75
CA ALA A 74 -12.95 10.75 -7.16
C ALA A 74 -12.40 9.88 -6.02
N LEU A 75 -12.70 10.15 -4.74
CA LEU A 75 -12.19 9.35 -3.63
C LEU A 75 -12.78 7.92 -3.70
N LEU A 76 -11.91 6.91 -3.66
CA LEU A 76 -12.31 5.51 -3.59
C LEU A 76 -12.22 4.98 -2.18
N MET A 77 -11.07 5.22 -1.55
CA MET A 77 -10.69 4.67 -0.25
C MET A 77 -9.48 5.42 0.32
N TRP A 78 -9.28 5.28 1.62
CA TRP A 78 -8.17 5.86 2.35
C TRP A 78 -7.05 4.85 2.55
N ASN A 79 -5.79 5.23 2.29
CA ASN A 79 -4.63 4.43 2.66
C ASN A 79 -3.85 5.13 3.79
N VAL A 80 -3.99 4.64 5.02
CA VAL A 80 -3.34 5.21 6.20
C VAL A 80 -1.97 4.57 6.40
N GLY A 81 -0.94 5.39 6.24
CA GLY A 81 0.46 4.95 6.35
C GLY A 81 0.94 4.15 5.15
N ASN A 82 2.25 3.94 5.12
CA ASN A 82 2.91 3.08 4.16
C ASN A 82 4.07 2.38 4.84
N GLU A 83 4.03 1.06 4.84
CA GLU A 83 5.08 0.19 5.39
C GLU A 83 5.40 0.54 6.85
N LEU A 84 4.36 0.69 7.68
CA LEU A 84 4.50 0.91 9.13
C LEU A 84 5.22 -0.25 9.83
N ASP A 85 5.27 -1.42 9.21
CA ASP A 85 6.02 -2.59 9.63
C ASP A 85 7.50 -2.56 9.21
N ASN A 86 7.94 -1.60 8.40
CA ASN A 86 9.30 -1.61 7.89
C ASN A 86 10.33 -1.41 9.02
N HIS A 87 11.22 -2.39 9.17
CA HIS A 87 12.29 -2.41 10.18
C HIS A 87 11.81 -2.31 11.63
N THR A 88 10.55 -2.64 11.93
CA THR A 88 10.01 -2.58 13.28
C THR A 88 9.12 -3.76 13.64
N ASN A 89 9.16 -4.16 14.91
CA ASN A 89 8.24 -5.13 15.52
C ASN A 89 7.28 -4.47 16.52
N ASN A 90 7.18 -3.14 16.55
CA ASN A 90 6.38 -2.43 17.54
C ASN A 90 4.87 -2.54 17.21
N PRO A 91 4.06 -3.26 18.00
CA PRO A 91 2.63 -3.37 17.74
C PRO A 91 1.88 -2.06 17.99
N ARG A 92 2.49 -1.08 18.65
CA ARG A 92 1.86 0.18 19.03
C ARG A 92 1.40 0.98 17.81
N ALA A 93 2.15 0.96 16.71
CA ALA A 93 1.76 1.63 15.47
C ALA A 93 0.40 1.13 14.96
N PHE A 94 0.11 -0.18 15.07
CA PHE A 94 -1.14 -0.78 14.62
C PHE A 94 -2.32 -0.50 15.56
N GLN A 95 -2.07 -0.30 16.85
CA GLN A 95 -3.11 0.18 17.79
C GLN A 95 -3.52 1.61 17.45
N ILE A 96 -2.54 2.49 17.21
CA ILE A 96 -2.80 3.88 16.80
C ILE A 96 -3.44 3.92 15.41
N LEU A 97 -3.06 3.01 14.50
CA LEU A 97 -3.68 2.86 13.20
C LEU A 97 -5.18 2.57 13.35
N ASN A 98 -5.54 1.65 14.26
CA ASN A 98 -6.94 1.34 14.51
C ASN A 98 -7.73 2.53 15.06
N ASP A 99 -7.12 3.33 15.93
CA ASP A 99 -7.74 4.56 16.43
C ASP A 99 -8.00 5.56 15.27
N VAL A 100 -7.07 5.64 14.30
CA VAL A 100 -7.24 6.45 13.09
C VAL A 100 -8.31 5.87 12.17
N VAL A 101 -8.36 4.55 11.97
CA VAL A 101 -9.39 3.87 11.16
C VAL A 101 -10.79 4.15 11.70
N LYS A 102 -10.99 3.98 13.02
CA LYS A 102 -12.26 4.32 13.68
C LYS A 102 -12.65 5.77 13.46
N MET A 103 -11.70 6.68 13.65
CA MET A 103 -11.92 8.12 13.43
C MET A 103 -12.31 8.41 11.97
N ILE A 104 -11.71 7.72 10.99
CA ILE A 104 -12.10 7.86 9.59
C ILE A 104 -13.52 7.36 9.39
N HIS A 105 -13.88 6.17 9.87
CA HIS A 105 -15.24 5.62 9.73
C HIS A 105 -16.30 6.52 10.37
N GLU A 106 -15.99 7.17 11.50
CA GLU A 106 -16.89 8.15 12.13
C GLU A 106 -17.09 9.40 11.27
N LEU A 107 -16.05 9.86 10.57
CA LEU A 107 -16.10 11.07 9.75
C LEU A 107 -16.55 10.81 8.31
N ASP A 108 -16.33 9.62 7.80
CA ASP A 108 -16.53 9.22 6.42
C ASP A 108 -16.96 7.74 6.37
N PRO A 109 -18.28 7.47 6.51
CA PRO A 109 -18.81 6.11 6.52
C PRO A 109 -18.90 5.49 5.11
N TYR A 110 -18.50 6.21 4.06
CA TYR A 110 -18.72 5.79 2.67
C TYR A 110 -17.49 5.15 2.03
N HIS A 111 -16.29 5.49 2.50
CA HIS A 111 -15.03 5.07 1.90
C HIS A 111 -14.28 4.07 2.81
N PRO A 112 -13.86 2.90 2.28
CA PRO A 112 -13.06 1.96 3.04
C PRO A 112 -11.69 2.52 3.44
N VAL A 113 -11.08 1.91 4.45
CA VAL A 113 -9.74 2.24 4.94
C VAL A 113 -8.82 1.03 4.78
N THR A 114 -7.61 1.30 4.28
CA THR A 114 -6.52 0.33 4.17
C THR A 114 -5.23 0.89 4.76
N THR A 115 -4.28 0.01 5.01
CA THR A 115 -2.88 0.36 5.30
C THR A 115 -1.99 -0.49 4.39
N THR A 116 -0.86 0.06 3.97
CA THR A 116 0.08 -0.66 3.10
C THR A 116 1.17 -1.31 3.93
N MET A 117 1.34 -2.63 3.81
CA MET A 117 2.38 -3.41 4.48
C MET A 117 3.55 -3.73 3.53
N THR A 118 4.73 -3.95 4.09
CA THR A 118 5.87 -4.46 3.31
C THR A 118 5.62 -5.89 2.82
N SER A 119 6.39 -6.33 1.82
CA SER A 119 6.34 -7.72 1.31
C SER A 119 6.77 -8.78 2.33
N SER A 120 7.36 -8.39 3.48
CA SER A 120 7.81 -9.33 4.50
C SER A 120 6.64 -9.93 5.29
N LEU A 121 5.52 -9.20 5.40
CA LEU A 121 4.28 -9.61 6.06
C LEU A 121 4.44 -10.07 7.53
N HIS A 122 5.60 -9.85 8.16
CA HIS A 122 5.91 -10.35 9.50
C HIS A 122 4.99 -9.76 10.59
N MET A 123 4.45 -8.55 10.38
CA MET A 123 3.53 -7.88 11.31
C MET A 123 2.05 -8.01 10.91
N VAL A 124 1.69 -8.84 9.93
CA VAL A 124 0.28 -9.01 9.52
C VAL A 124 -0.59 -9.53 10.67
N THR A 125 -0.07 -10.43 11.51
CA THR A 125 -0.76 -10.88 12.72
C THR A 125 -1.01 -9.75 13.73
N ALA A 126 -0.14 -8.73 13.77
CA ALA A 126 -0.35 -7.56 14.60
C ALA A 126 -1.45 -6.67 14.03
N VAL A 127 -1.56 -6.55 12.70
CA VAL A 127 -2.69 -5.86 12.05
C VAL A 127 -4.01 -6.52 12.41
N GLU A 128 -4.15 -7.83 12.20
CA GLU A 128 -5.36 -8.59 12.57
C GLU A 128 -5.72 -8.42 14.05
N ARG A 129 -4.73 -8.44 14.94
CA ARG A 129 -4.97 -8.37 16.38
C ARG A 129 -5.28 -6.98 16.90
N PHE A 130 -4.57 -5.96 16.41
CA PHE A 130 -4.59 -4.61 16.98
C PHE A 130 -5.32 -3.60 16.10
N CYS A 131 -5.63 -3.94 14.84
CA CYS A 131 -6.35 -3.11 13.89
C CYS A 131 -7.58 -3.82 13.30
N PRO A 132 -8.52 -4.34 14.12
CA PRO A 132 -9.66 -5.12 13.65
C PRO A 132 -10.68 -4.31 12.82
N ASP A 133 -10.66 -2.98 12.90
CA ASP A 133 -11.58 -2.11 12.15
C ASP A 133 -11.08 -1.86 10.70
N LEU A 134 -9.92 -2.39 10.29
CA LEU A 134 -9.40 -2.22 8.93
C LEU A 134 -10.24 -3.00 7.90
N ASP A 135 -10.69 -2.33 6.83
CA ASP A 135 -11.58 -2.94 5.83
C ASP A 135 -10.83 -3.87 4.85
N VAL A 136 -9.63 -3.44 4.42
CA VAL A 136 -8.84 -4.11 3.38
C VAL A 136 -7.36 -3.95 3.70
N LEU A 137 -6.54 -4.97 3.43
CA LEU A 137 -5.08 -4.86 3.57
C LEU A 137 -4.42 -4.54 2.22
N THR A 138 -3.55 -3.54 2.17
CA THR A 138 -2.72 -3.28 1.00
C THR A 138 -1.32 -3.83 1.23
N VAL A 139 -0.70 -4.42 0.21
CA VAL A 139 0.64 -4.99 0.29
C VAL A 139 1.52 -4.53 -0.87
N ASN A 140 2.75 -4.17 -0.56
CA ASN A 140 3.79 -3.93 -1.55
C ASN A 140 4.49 -5.25 -1.89
N VAL A 141 4.58 -5.60 -3.17
CA VAL A 141 5.03 -6.92 -3.64
C VAL A 141 6.03 -6.80 -4.79
N PHE A 142 7.32 -6.82 -4.49
CA PHE A 142 8.40 -6.72 -5.50
C PHE A 142 8.97 -8.08 -5.95
N SER A 143 8.51 -9.17 -5.34
CA SER A 143 8.80 -10.55 -5.73
C SER A 143 7.66 -11.46 -5.29
N GLN A 144 7.58 -12.68 -5.85
CA GLN A 144 6.62 -13.71 -5.40
C GLN A 144 5.12 -13.33 -5.49
N LEU A 145 4.73 -12.50 -6.45
CA LEU A 145 3.32 -12.11 -6.64
C LEU A 145 2.36 -13.30 -6.76
N GLY A 146 2.80 -14.40 -7.40
CA GLY A 146 2.00 -15.62 -7.52
C GLY A 146 1.67 -16.33 -6.19
N HIS A 147 2.40 -16.02 -5.11
CA HIS A 147 2.24 -16.66 -3.80
C HIS A 147 1.68 -15.72 -2.73
N ILE A 148 1.30 -14.48 -3.08
CA ILE A 148 0.89 -13.48 -2.09
C ILE A 148 -0.32 -13.92 -1.27
N ARG A 149 -1.32 -14.56 -1.89
CA ARG A 149 -2.50 -15.05 -1.16
C ARG A 149 -2.13 -16.11 -0.12
N SER A 150 -1.30 -17.10 -0.49
CA SER A 150 -0.83 -18.12 0.44
C SER A 150 0.00 -17.51 1.58
N HIS A 151 0.82 -16.50 1.29
CA HIS A 151 1.61 -15.82 2.32
C HIS A 151 0.73 -15.03 3.28
N LEU A 152 -0.27 -14.29 2.79
CA LEU A 152 -1.21 -13.55 3.63
C LEU A 152 -1.97 -14.48 4.56
N VAL A 153 -2.56 -15.56 4.02
CA VAL A 153 -3.29 -16.55 4.82
C VAL A 153 -2.38 -17.23 5.83
N GLY A 154 -1.16 -17.61 5.42
CA GLY A 154 -0.15 -18.20 6.32
C GLY A 154 0.32 -17.26 7.44
N ASN A 155 0.23 -15.94 7.24
CA ASN A 155 0.54 -14.91 8.24
C ASN A 155 -0.71 -14.34 8.94
N GLY A 156 -1.86 -15.02 8.81
CA GLY A 156 -3.06 -14.73 9.59
C GLY A 156 -4.09 -13.82 8.92
N TRP A 157 -3.81 -13.21 7.76
CA TRP A 157 -4.79 -12.38 7.05
C TRP A 157 -5.62 -13.19 6.08
N SER A 158 -6.92 -13.31 6.38
CA SER A 158 -7.87 -14.03 5.52
C SER A 158 -8.77 -13.09 4.69
N GLY A 159 -8.83 -11.80 5.07
CA GLY A 159 -9.67 -10.78 4.46
C GLY A 159 -9.28 -10.37 3.03
N PRO A 160 -10.02 -9.39 2.45
CA PRO A 160 -9.69 -8.81 1.15
C PRO A 160 -8.33 -8.11 1.19
N TYR A 161 -7.65 -8.05 0.05
CA TYR A 161 -6.37 -7.37 -0.07
C TYR A 161 -6.18 -6.71 -1.44
N ILE A 162 -5.31 -5.70 -1.47
CA ILE A 162 -4.88 -4.98 -2.67
C ILE A 162 -3.36 -5.11 -2.79
N VAL A 163 -2.86 -5.32 -4.00
CA VAL A 163 -1.42 -5.19 -4.29
C VAL A 163 -1.17 -3.73 -4.65
N GLY A 164 -0.67 -2.95 -3.70
CA GLY A 164 -0.52 -1.49 -3.81
C GLY A 164 0.68 -1.08 -4.67
N GLU A 165 1.71 -1.91 -4.66
CA GLU A 165 2.88 -1.80 -5.52
C GLU A 165 3.29 -3.18 -5.99
N PHE A 166 3.59 -3.30 -7.28
CA PHE A 166 4.28 -4.45 -7.81
C PHE A 166 5.20 -4.01 -8.92
N GLY A 167 6.28 -4.76 -9.13
CA GLY A 167 7.25 -4.39 -10.14
C GLY A 167 8.26 -5.49 -10.41
N ALA A 168 9.16 -5.21 -11.35
CA ALA A 168 10.31 -6.06 -11.57
C ALA A 168 11.14 -6.16 -10.28
N ARG A 169 11.77 -7.32 -10.07
CA ARG A 169 12.60 -7.59 -8.89
C ARG A 169 13.57 -6.43 -8.63
N GLY A 170 13.56 -5.95 -7.40
CA GLY A 170 14.45 -4.90 -6.95
C GLY A 170 15.93 -5.29 -7.07
N TRP A 171 16.80 -4.33 -7.32
CA TRP A 171 18.25 -4.56 -7.44
C TRP A 171 18.90 -5.10 -6.14
N TRP A 172 18.22 -4.94 -5.01
CA TRP A 172 18.64 -5.35 -3.67
C TRP A 172 18.40 -6.83 -3.35
N THR A 173 17.64 -7.58 -4.16
CA THR A 173 17.34 -8.99 -3.86
C THR A 173 18.54 -9.92 -4.03
N GLY A 174 19.72 -9.41 -4.43
CA GLY A 174 20.94 -10.20 -4.65
C GLY A 174 20.87 -11.17 -5.86
N GLU A 175 19.68 -11.42 -6.40
CA GLU A 175 19.39 -12.35 -7.50
C GLU A 175 19.41 -11.72 -8.89
N ALA A 176 19.57 -10.40 -8.99
CA ALA A 176 19.75 -9.76 -10.29
C ALA A 176 21.12 -10.19 -10.85
N PRO A 177 21.22 -10.68 -12.10
CA PRO A 177 22.50 -11.11 -12.67
C PRO A 177 23.53 -9.99 -12.55
N LYS A 178 24.65 -10.28 -11.89
CA LYS A 178 25.77 -9.34 -11.73
C LYS A 178 26.88 -9.76 -12.70
N PRO A 179 27.29 -8.94 -13.67
CA PRO A 179 28.51 -9.23 -14.42
C PRO A 179 29.70 -8.97 -13.49
N ASN A 180 30.53 -10.00 -13.26
CA ASN A 180 31.83 -9.95 -12.57
C ASN A 180 31.95 -8.93 -11.41
N GLY A 181 31.08 -9.02 -10.41
CA GLY A 181 31.15 -8.17 -9.21
C GLY A 181 30.68 -6.72 -9.37
N GLY A 182 30.12 -6.36 -10.54
CA GLY A 182 29.56 -5.03 -10.83
C GLY A 182 28.08 -4.87 -10.46
N ARG A 183 27.52 -3.69 -10.75
CA ARG A 183 26.10 -3.36 -10.53
C ARG A 183 25.19 -4.36 -11.28
N PRO A 184 24.04 -4.76 -10.68
CA PRO A 184 23.13 -5.70 -11.32
C PRO A 184 22.50 -5.12 -12.60
N TRP A 185 22.29 -5.96 -13.63
CA TRP A 185 21.59 -5.55 -14.84
C TRP A 185 20.12 -5.20 -14.54
N THR A 186 19.65 -4.04 -14.99
CA THR A 186 18.21 -3.84 -15.17
C THR A 186 17.77 -4.65 -16.39
N LYS A 187 16.86 -5.62 -16.23
CA LYS A 187 16.29 -6.34 -17.38
C LYS A 187 15.80 -5.34 -18.44
N ALA A 188 16.19 -5.55 -19.69
CA ALA A 188 15.68 -4.79 -20.84
C ALA A 188 14.15 -4.83 -20.88
N ALA A 189 13.51 -3.79 -21.44
CA ALA A 189 12.07 -3.61 -21.44
C ALA A 189 11.27 -4.84 -21.97
N THR A 190 11.86 -5.60 -22.90
CA THR A 190 11.28 -6.83 -23.48
C THR A 190 11.26 -8.02 -22.51
N GLY A 191 12.15 -8.06 -21.51
CA GLY A 191 12.19 -9.11 -20.49
C GLY A 191 11.23 -8.89 -19.32
N LYS A 192 10.46 -7.79 -19.31
CA LYS A 192 9.43 -7.50 -18.31
C LYS A 192 8.05 -8.06 -18.65
N LEU A 193 7.85 -8.53 -19.90
CA LEU A 193 6.58 -9.04 -20.42
C LEU A 193 6.60 -10.53 -20.80
N SER A 194 7.68 -11.27 -20.53
CA SER A 194 7.71 -12.70 -20.88
C SER A 194 6.87 -13.52 -19.89
N THR A 195 5.63 -13.81 -20.25
CA THR A 195 4.91 -14.97 -19.72
C THR A 195 5.58 -16.22 -20.29
N SER A 196 6.34 -16.95 -19.49
CA SER A 196 6.71 -18.31 -19.85
C SER A 196 5.44 -19.16 -19.72
N GLU A 197 4.77 -19.42 -20.84
CA GLU A 197 3.82 -20.54 -20.91
C GLU A 197 4.59 -21.84 -20.67
N PRO A 198 4.09 -22.77 -19.84
CA PRO A 198 4.65 -24.10 -19.78
C PRO A 198 4.35 -24.83 -21.09
N ASP A 199 5.39 -25.24 -21.80
CA ASP A 199 5.33 -26.09 -22.98
C ASP A 199 4.75 -27.47 -22.62
N THR A 200 3.45 -27.67 -22.85
CA THR A 200 2.78 -28.97 -22.68
C THR A 200 2.90 -29.86 -23.91
N ARG A 201 4.08 -29.94 -24.53
CA ARG A 201 4.39 -30.96 -25.54
C ARG A 201 5.63 -31.75 -25.17
N LYS A 202 5.44 -32.74 -24.29
CA LYS A 202 6.04 -34.10 -24.33
C LYS A 202 5.73 -34.84 -23.03
N GLN A 203 4.64 -35.58 -23.03
CA GLN A 203 4.45 -36.80 -22.23
C GLN A 203 3.22 -37.54 -22.80
N TRP A 204 3.49 -38.32 -23.85
CA TRP A 204 2.83 -39.59 -24.13
C TRP A 204 3.95 -40.61 -24.28
#